data_AF-A0A934L180-F1
#
_entry.id   AF-A0A934L180-F1
#
_cell.length_a   1.000
_cell.length_b   1.000
_cell.length_c   1.000
_cell.angle_alpha   90.00
_cell.angle_beta   90.00
_cell.angle_gamma   90.00
#
_symmetry.space_group_name_H-M   'P 1'
#
loop_
_entity.id
_entity.type
_entity.pdbx_description
1 polymer ?
#
loop_
_entity_poly.entity_id
_entity_poly.type
_entity_poly.pdbx_seq_one_letter_code
_entity_poly.pdbx_strand_id
1 'polypeptide(L)' 'PHLADQLLLPMALAGGGSFRTTRPTTHTTTNARVIEVFLPLRIEMVDEGAGTWRIAVRGP' A
#
# COMPACT_ATOMS: atom_id res chain seq x y z
N PRO A 1 12.05 -4.74 -5.36
CA PRO A 1 11.00 -5.40 -4.54
C PRO A 1 11.26 -5.21 -3.03
N HIS A 2 11.12 -3.97 -2.50
CA HIS A 2 11.15 -3.64 -1.06
C HIS A 2 10.61 -2.22 -0.81
N LEU A 3 10.74 -1.35 -1.82
CA LEU A 3 10.30 0.04 -1.75
C LEU A 3 8.81 0.18 -1.41
N ALA A 4 7.94 -0.70 -1.95
CA ALA A 4 6.52 -0.67 -1.62
C ALA A 4 6.29 -0.80 -0.11
N ASP A 5 7.03 -1.68 0.56
CA ASP A 5 6.91 -1.92 2.00
C ASP A 5 7.38 -0.71 2.82
N GLN A 6 8.42 -0.01 2.33
CA GLN A 6 8.97 1.19 2.95
C GLN A 6 8.05 2.40 2.85
N LEU A 7 7.22 2.48 1.80
CA LEU A 7 6.33 3.63 1.58
C LEU A 7 4.98 3.51 2.29
N LEU A 8 4.49 2.29 2.53
CA LEU A 8 3.17 2.06 3.12
C LEU A 8 2.98 2.75 4.47
N LEU A 9 3.90 2.56 5.43
CA LEU A 9 3.77 3.14 6.77
C LEU A 9 3.91 4.68 6.75
N PRO A 10 4.91 5.29 6.10
CA PRO A 10 4.98 6.75 5.97
C PRO A 10 3.73 7.37 5.35
N MET A 11 3.18 6.77 4.29
CA MET A 11 1.96 7.28 3.65
C MET A 11 0.71 7.12 4.53
N ALA A 12 0.64 6.02 5.28
CA ALA A 12 -0.39 5.79 6.27
C ALA A 12 -0.36 6.85 7.39
N LEU A 13 0.83 7.19 7.89
CA LEU A 13 1.01 8.25 8.89
C LEU A 13 0.76 9.65 8.32
N ALA A 14 1.04 9.87 7.04
CA ALA A 14 0.72 11.11 6.33
C ALA A 14 -0.79 11.27 6.01
N GLY A 15 -1.60 10.22 6.24
CA GLY A 15 -3.05 10.25 6.03
C GLY A 15 -3.49 9.92 4.60
N GLY A 16 -2.59 9.59 3.68
CA GLY A 16 -2.98 9.10 2.36
C GLY A 16 -1.94 9.26 1.25
N GLY A 17 -2.37 8.94 0.04
CA GLY A 17 -1.61 9.08 -1.20
C GLY A 17 -1.67 7.81 -2.05
N SER A 18 -0.97 7.79 -3.19
CA SER A 18 -0.82 6.57 -3.98
C SER A 18 0.52 6.50 -4.70
N PHE A 19 0.97 5.29 -4.97
CA PHE A 19 2.16 5.04 -5.79
C PHE A 19 1.94 3.84 -6.71
N ARG A 20 2.76 3.76 -7.77
CA ARG A 20 2.79 2.61 -8.67
C ARG A 20 3.97 1.71 -8.35
N THR A 21 3.76 0.42 -8.50
CA THR A 21 4.78 -0.60 -8.32
C THR A 21 4.49 -1.80 -9.23
N THR A 22 5.33 -2.82 -9.16
CA THR A 22 5.03 -4.14 -9.74
C THR A 22 4.01 -4.88 -8.87
N ARG A 23 3.62 -6.09 -9.26
CA ARG A 23 2.76 -6.97 -8.43
C ARG A 23 3.22 -6.98 -6.96
N PRO A 24 2.34 -6.65 -6.00
CA PRO A 24 2.65 -6.70 -4.58
C PRO A 24 3.10 -8.10 -4.14
N THR A 25 4.10 -8.15 -3.28
CA THR A 25 4.58 -9.41 -2.70
C THR A 25 3.67 -9.84 -1.54
N THR A 26 3.78 -11.09 -1.09
CA THR A 26 3.12 -11.54 0.14
C THR A 26 3.45 -10.62 1.32
N HIS A 27 4.72 -10.21 1.47
CA HIS A 27 5.14 -9.31 2.53
C HIS A 27 4.43 -7.95 2.45
N THR A 28 4.30 -7.38 1.26
CA THR A 28 3.57 -6.13 1.02
C THR A 28 2.09 -6.25 1.41
N THR A 29 1.45 -7.36 1.05
CA THR A 29 0.04 -7.59 1.40
C THR A 29 -0.18 -7.78 2.90
N THR A 30 0.71 -8.52 3.58
CA THR A 30 0.59 -8.70 5.04
C THR A 30 0.94 -7.43 5.80
N ASN A 31 1.93 -6.66 5.35
CA ASN A 31 2.28 -5.36 5.93
C ASN A 31 1.10 -4.38 5.85
N ALA A 32 0.46 -4.26 4.69
CA ALA A 32 -0.75 -3.46 4.54
C ALA A 32 -1.85 -3.89 5.53
N ARG A 33 -2.08 -5.21 5.67
CA ARG A 33 -3.07 -5.73 6.61
C ARG A 33 -2.75 -5.38 8.07
N VAL A 34 -1.48 -5.45 8.46
CA VAL A 34 -1.04 -5.05 9.82
C VAL A 34 -1.28 -3.56 10.03
N ILE A 35 -0.94 -2.71 9.06
CA ILE A 35 -1.15 -1.26 9.15
C ILE A 35 -2.63 -0.93 9.35
N GLU A 36 -3.53 -1.55 8.57
CA GLU A 36 -4.99 -1.36 8.68
C GLU A 36 -5.57 -1.81 10.04
N VAL A 37 -4.89 -2.70 10.78
CA VAL A 37 -5.32 -3.09 12.13
C VAL A 37 -5.04 -1.97 13.15
N PHE A 38 -3.97 -1.18 12.94
CA PHE A 38 -3.55 -0.16 13.90
C PHE A 38 -4.02 1.25 13.55
N LEU A 39 -4.29 1.54 12.27
CA LEU A 39 -4.66 2.87 11.81
C LEU A 39 -6.05 2.84 11.14
N PRO A 40 -6.92 3.84 11.39
CA PRO A 40 -8.28 3.89 10.84
C PRO A 40 -8.26 4.36 9.37
N LEU A 41 -7.64 3.58 8.50
CA LEU A 41 -7.46 3.87 7.07
C LEU A 41 -7.60 2.59 6.24
N ARG A 42 -7.65 2.75 4.91
CA ARG A 42 -7.72 1.62 3.98
C ARG A 42 -6.59 1.65 2.96
N ILE A 43 -6.03 0.49 2.65
CA ILE A 43 -4.99 0.32 1.63
C ILE A 43 -5.57 -0.51 0.48
N GLU A 44 -5.70 0.13 -0.68
CA GLU A 44 -6.22 -0.50 -1.90
C GLU A 44 -5.06 -0.85 -2.83
N MET A 45 -5.09 -2.06 -3.38
CA MET A 45 -4.11 -2.54 -4.36
C MET A 45 -4.86 -2.94 -5.63
N VAL A 46 -4.61 -2.24 -6.73
CA VAL A 46 -5.33 -2.41 -8.00
C VAL A 46 -4.33 -2.81 -9.08
N ASP A 47 -4.61 -3.90 -9.79
CA ASP A 47 -3.91 -4.25 -11.02
C ASP A 47 -4.34 -3.30 -12.13
N GLU A 48 -3.41 -2.48 -12.64
CA GLU A 48 -3.65 -1.56 -13.76
C GLU A 48 -3.27 -2.19 -15.11
N GLY A 49 -2.87 -3.47 -15.12
CA GLY A 49 -2.40 -4.19 -16.30
C GLY A 49 -0.91 -3.97 -16.58
N ALA A 50 -0.38 -4.71 -17.57
CA ALA A 50 1.02 -4.62 -18.01
C ALA A 50 2.06 -4.77 -16.86
N GLY A 51 1.72 -5.54 -15.82
CA GLY A 51 2.58 -5.76 -14.65
C GLY A 51 2.65 -4.57 -13.69
N THR A 52 1.83 -3.52 -13.91
CA THR A 52 1.76 -2.33 -13.07
C THR A 52 0.60 -2.44 -12.09
N TRP A 53 0.88 -2.13 -10.83
CA TRP A 53 -0.09 -2.10 -9.75
C TRP A 53 -0.08 -0.73 -9.11
N ARG A 54 -1.26 -0.20 -8.80
CA ARG A 54 -1.43 1.01 -7.99
C ARG A 54 -1.77 0.63 -6.56
N ILE A 55 -0.99 1.15 -5.62
CA ILE A 55 -1.28 1.05 -4.19
C ILE A 55 -1.75 2.44 -3.72
N ALA A 56 -2.94 2.51 -3.16
CA ALA A 56 -3.54 3.74 -2.64
C ALA A 56 -3.84 3.61 -1.16
N VAL A 57 -3.35 4.57 -0.37
CA VAL A 57 -3.64 4.71 1.05
C VAL A 57 -4.71 5.78 1.20
N ARG A 58 -5.81 5.43 1.85
CA ARG A 58 -6.96 6.33 2.08
C ARG A 58 -7.16 6.48 3.58
N GLY A 59 -6.70 7.61 4.12
CA GLY A 59 -7.01 8.02 5.48
C GLY A 59 -8.51 8.34 5.67
N PRO A 60 -8.91 8.62 6.92
CA PRO A 60 -10.25 9.10 7.25
C PRO A 60 -10.58 10.45 6.61
#